data_AF-A0A1G9EQT4-F1
#
_entry.id   AF-A0A1G9EQT4-F1
#
_cell.length_a   1.000
_cell.length_b   1.000
_cell.length_c   1.000
_cell.angle_alpha   90.00
_cell.angle_beta   90.00
_cell.angle_gamma   90.00
#
_symmetry.space_group_name_H-M   'P 1'
#
loop_
_entity.id
_entity.type
_entity.pdbx_description
1 polymer ?
#
loop_
_entity_poly.entity_id
_entity_poly.type
_entity_poly.pdbx_seq_one_letter_code
_entity_poly.pdbx_strand_id
1 'polypeptide(L)'
;MANIDFPAEIRALRATYASIENVSNVEALKEDIAELSERAGEPNLWDDPAAAQVITSKLSHKQTELERLNKLAARIDDLEVLVELGQDEDDADSMADAAAELESVRKALADLEVVTLLSGEFDEREAVVTIRAGAGGVDAADFAEMLLRMYLRWAERHGYPTTIMDTSYAEEAGLKSATFEVKAPYAFGTLSVEAGTHRLVRISPFDNQGRRQTSFAAVEVIPLIEQTDSIDIPDNEIRVDVFRSSGPGGQSVNTTDSAVRLTHIPTGTVVSMQNEKSQLQNRAAALRVLQSRLLLLKKEQEDAEKKAFAGDVKASWGDQMRSYVLNPYQMVKDLRTEHEVGNTSAVFDGEIDDFIDAGIRWRTDNRNAEK
;
A
#
# COMPACT_ATOMS: atom_id res chain seq x y z
N MET A 1 -10.83 -29.13 29.50
CA MET A 1 -11.09 -28.26 28.34
C MET A 1 -12.29 -27.41 28.70
N ALA A 2 -12.22 -26.10 28.51
CA ALA A 2 -13.39 -25.24 28.71
C ALA A 2 -14.54 -25.79 27.86
N ASN A 3 -15.75 -25.87 28.41
CA ASN A 3 -16.92 -26.35 27.67
C ASN A 3 -17.26 -25.27 26.63
N ILE A 4 -16.78 -25.44 25.40
CA ILE A 4 -17.01 -24.48 24.31
C ILE A 4 -18.50 -24.50 23.99
N ASP A 5 -19.17 -23.36 24.08
CA ASP A 5 -20.56 -23.20 23.66
C ASP A 5 -20.61 -23.02 22.14
N PHE A 6 -20.46 -24.12 21.41
CA PHE A 6 -20.46 -24.13 19.95
C PHE A 6 -21.70 -23.43 19.34
N PRO A 7 -22.94 -23.63 19.85
CA PRO A 7 -24.10 -22.88 19.37
C PRO A 7 -24.01 -21.35 19.53
N ALA A 8 -23.37 -20.85 20.59
CA ALA A 8 -23.14 -19.41 20.74
C ALA A 8 -22.07 -18.90 19.77
N GLU A 9 -20.98 -19.64 19.61
CA GLU A 9 -19.87 -19.27 18.74
C GLU A 9 -20.25 -19.30 17.25
N ILE A 10 -20.96 -20.34 16.79
CA ILE A 10 -21.45 -20.43 15.40
C ILE A 10 -22.41 -19.27 15.09
N ARG A 11 -23.27 -18.90 16.04
CA ARG A 11 -24.15 -17.72 15.88
C ARG A 11 -23.35 -16.43 15.77
N ALA A 12 -22.27 -16.27 16.54
CA ALA A 12 -21.39 -15.12 16.42
C ALA A 12 -20.70 -15.09 15.06
N LEU A 13 -20.17 -16.23 14.58
CA LEU A 13 -19.55 -16.35 13.26
C LEU A 13 -20.54 -16.01 12.13
N ARG A 14 -21.79 -16.50 12.19
CA ARG A 14 -22.83 -16.16 11.21
C ARG A 14 -23.19 -14.68 11.24
N ALA A 15 -23.23 -14.06 12.42
CA ALA A 15 -23.51 -12.62 12.55
C ALA A 15 -22.39 -11.77 11.92
N THR A 16 -21.12 -12.12 12.17
CA THR A 16 -19.98 -11.47 11.54
C THR A 16 -19.98 -11.68 10.03
N TYR A 17 -20.24 -12.91 9.56
CA TYR A 17 -20.37 -13.20 8.12
C TYR A 17 -21.49 -12.38 7.45
N ALA A 18 -22.66 -12.26 8.08
CA ALA A 18 -23.75 -11.43 7.55
C ALA A 18 -23.39 -9.94 7.49
N SER A 19 -22.60 -9.44 8.44
CA SER A 19 -22.05 -8.07 8.38
C SER A 19 -21.14 -7.90 7.17
N ILE A 20 -20.23 -8.85 6.95
CA ILE A 20 -19.32 -8.88 5.79
C ILE A 20 -20.12 -8.94 4.48
N GLU A 21 -21.13 -9.80 4.38
CA GLU A 21 -21.97 -9.96 3.19
C GLU A 21 -22.70 -8.65 2.82
N ASN A 22 -23.20 -7.93 3.82
CA ASN A 22 -23.85 -6.63 3.63
C ASN A 22 -22.86 -5.55 3.15
N VAL A 23 -21.65 -5.52 3.70
CA VAL A 23 -20.61 -4.54 3.31
C VAL A 23 -20.07 -4.83 1.92
N SER A 24 -19.79 -6.10 1.60
CA SER A 24 -19.31 -6.53 0.28
C SER A 24 -20.36 -6.43 -0.83
N ASN A 25 -21.63 -6.18 -0.48
CA ASN A 25 -22.76 -6.09 -1.41
C ASN A 25 -22.72 -7.20 -2.48
N VAL A 26 -22.83 -8.44 -2.00
CA VAL A 26 -22.68 -9.66 -2.83
C VAL A 26 -23.60 -9.67 -4.05
N GLU A 27 -24.76 -9.01 -3.98
CA GLU A 27 -25.67 -8.91 -5.12
C GLU A 27 -25.09 -8.02 -6.23
N ALA A 28 -24.56 -6.85 -5.90
CA ALA A 28 -23.85 -6.00 -6.87
C ALA A 28 -22.61 -6.71 -7.43
N LEU A 29 -21.92 -7.50 -6.61
CA LEU A 29 -20.76 -8.27 -7.06
C LEU A 29 -21.14 -9.37 -8.07
N LYS A 30 -22.30 -10.02 -7.90
CA LYS A 30 -22.85 -10.96 -8.88
C LYS A 30 -23.30 -10.27 -10.17
N GLU A 31 -23.93 -9.10 -10.07
CA GLU A 31 -24.32 -8.29 -11.23
C GLU A 31 -23.09 -7.85 -12.04
N ASP A 32 -22.05 -7.35 -11.37
CA ASP A 32 -20.77 -6.97 -11.99
C ASP A 32 -20.10 -8.16 -12.71
N ILE A 33 -20.11 -9.35 -12.08
CA ILE A 33 -19.58 -10.57 -12.71
C ILE A 33 -20.41 -10.92 -13.95
N ALA A 34 -21.73 -10.79 -13.90
CA ALA A 34 -22.59 -11.04 -15.05
C ALA A 34 -22.30 -10.07 -16.20
N GLU A 35 -22.20 -8.78 -15.92
CA GLU A 35 -21.87 -7.75 -16.93
C GLU A 35 -20.47 -7.98 -17.52
N LEU A 36 -19.46 -8.22 -16.67
CA LEU A 36 -18.10 -8.50 -17.14
C LEU A 36 -18.02 -9.82 -17.91
N SER A 37 -18.82 -10.83 -17.56
CA SER A 37 -18.90 -12.10 -18.30
C SER A 37 -19.53 -11.91 -19.67
N GLU A 38 -20.57 -11.08 -19.78
CA GLU A 38 -21.21 -10.73 -21.05
C GLU A 38 -20.21 -10.00 -21.96
N ARG A 39 -19.51 -9.00 -21.42
CA ARG A 39 -18.44 -8.26 -22.13
C ARG A 39 -17.27 -9.16 -22.53
N ALA A 40 -16.90 -10.12 -21.68
CA ALA A 40 -15.89 -11.13 -21.99
C ALA A 40 -16.30 -12.08 -23.12
N GLY A 41 -17.62 -12.27 -23.31
CA GLY A 41 -18.20 -13.07 -24.38
C GLY A 41 -18.34 -12.35 -25.73
N GLU A 42 -18.07 -11.04 -25.79
CA GLU A 42 -18.18 -10.27 -27.03
C GLU A 42 -17.07 -10.65 -28.04
N PRO A 43 -17.41 -10.95 -29.31
CA PRO A 43 -16.43 -11.37 -30.32
C PRO A 43 -15.34 -10.32 -30.60
N ASN A 44 -15.64 -9.03 -30.41
CA ASN A 44 -14.75 -7.91 -30.71
C ASN A 44 -13.79 -7.57 -29.57
N LEU A 45 -13.92 -8.21 -28.40
CA LEU A 45 -13.07 -7.89 -27.25
C LEU A 45 -11.58 -8.11 -27.55
N TRP A 46 -11.27 -9.12 -28.37
CA TRP A 46 -9.91 -9.46 -28.76
C TRP A 46 -9.33 -8.57 -29.86
N ASP A 47 -10.10 -7.60 -30.37
CA ASP A 47 -9.60 -6.58 -31.30
C ASP A 47 -8.66 -5.58 -30.59
N ASP A 48 -8.83 -5.41 -29.26
CA ASP A 48 -7.91 -4.66 -28.40
C ASP A 48 -7.41 -5.56 -27.25
N PRO A 49 -6.21 -6.17 -27.37
CA PRO A 49 -5.68 -7.06 -26.36
C PRO A 49 -5.43 -6.39 -25.00
N ALA A 50 -5.22 -5.06 -24.95
CA ALA A 50 -5.05 -4.34 -23.70
C ALA A 50 -6.39 -4.22 -22.96
N ALA A 51 -7.47 -3.87 -23.67
CA ALA A 51 -8.81 -3.84 -23.09
C ALA A 51 -9.30 -5.22 -22.64
N ALA A 52 -9.00 -6.28 -23.42
CA ALA A 52 -9.30 -7.66 -23.07
C ALA A 52 -8.62 -8.09 -21.77
N GLN A 53 -7.34 -7.75 -21.58
CA GLN A 53 -6.60 -8.08 -20.36
C GLN A 53 -7.18 -7.39 -19.12
N VAL A 54 -7.61 -6.12 -19.24
CA VAL A 54 -8.23 -5.39 -18.12
C VAL A 54 -9.58 -6.00 -17.74
N ILE A 55 -10.42 -6.37 -18.71
CA ILE A 55 -11.75 -6.94 -18.42
C ILE A 55 -11.61 -8.34 -17.82
N THR A 56 -10.77 -9.20 -18.40
CA THR A 56 -10.55 -10.56 -17.90
C THR A 56 -9.90 -10.59 -16.51
N SER A 57 -8.95 -9.69 -16.24
CA SER A 57 -8.34 -9.57 -14.91
C SER A 57 -9.34 -9.10 -13.85
N LYS A 58 -10.17 -8.10 -14.16
CA LYS A 58 -11.25 -7.64 -13.27
C LYS A 58 -12.27 -8.73 -12.98
N LEU A 59 -12.69 -9.46 -14.02
CA LEU A 59 -13.61 -10.60 -13.89
C LEU A 59 -13.02 -11.67 -12.96
N SER A 60 -11.75 -12.05 -13.17
CA SER A 60 -11.08 -13.05 -12.34
C SER A 60 -10.96 -12.61 -10.88
N HIS A 61 -10.68 -11.34 -10.60
CA HIS A 61 -10.64 -10.81 -9.23
C HIS A 61 -12.00 -10.92 -8.54
N LYS A 62 -13.07 -10.42 -9.17
CA LYS A 62 -14.42 -10.48 -8.60
C LYS A 62 -14.92 -11.91 -8.42
N GLN A 63 -14.64 -12.81 -9.36
CA GLN A 63 -14.97 -14.23 -9.22
C GLN A 63 -14.23 -14.87 -8.03
N THR A 64 -12.95 -14.56 -7.86
CA THR A 64 -12.15 -15.06 -6.73
C THR A 64 -12.70 -14.55 -5.40
N GLU A 65 -13.14 -13.30 -5.35
CA GLU A 65 -13.77 -12.70 -4.16
C GLU A 65 -15.10 -13.42 -3.80
N LEU A 66 -15.97 -13.62 -4.79
CA LEU A 66 -17.23 -14.35 -4.60
C LEU A 66 -16.99 -15.79 -4.15
N GLU A 67 -16.03 -16.48 -4.75
CA GLU A 67 -15.66 -17.84 -4.35
C GLU A 67 -15.15 -17.91 -2.91
N ARG A 68 -14.39 -16.91 -2.45
CA ARG A 68 -13.91 -16.86 -1.06
C ARG A 68 -15.07 -16.73 -0.07
N LEU A 69 -16.03 -15.85 -0.37
CA LEU A 69 -17.24 -15.66 0.45
C LEU A 69 -18.06 -16.96 0.52
N ASN A 70 -18.32 -17.58 -0.63
CA ASN A 70 -19.08 -18.83 -0.70
C ASN A 70 -18.36 -19.99 0.03
N LYS A 71 -17.03 -20.09 -0.09
CA LYS A 71 -16.24 -21.10 0.63
C LYS A 71 -16.31 -20.89 2.14
N LEU A 72 -16.29 -19.65 2.63
CA LEU A 72 -16.43 -19.36 4.06
C LEU A 72 -17.83 -19.69 4.59
N ALA A 73 -18.88 -19.36 3.84
CA ALA A 73 -20.25 -19.76 4.19
C ALA A 73 -20.36 -21.29 4.31
N ALA A 74 -19.86 -22.02 3.32
CA ALA A 74 -19.86 -23.49 3.33
C ALA A 74 -19.10 -24.06 4.53
N ARG A 75 -17.94 -23.49 4.90
CA ARG A 75 -17.18 -23.93 6.09
C ARG A 75 -17.93 -23.69 7.40
N ILE A 76 -18.70 -22.61 7.51
CA ILE A 76 -19.55 -22.36 8.70
C ILE A 76 -20.67 -23.40 8.77
N ASP A 77 -21.30 -23.74 7.64
CA ASP A 77 -22.33 -24.77 7.56
C ASP A 77 -21.75 -26.17 7.89
N ASP A 78 -20.57 -26.51 7.34
CA ASP A 78 -19.87 -27.78 7.61
C ASP A 78 -19.46 -27.90 9.10
N LEU A 79 -19.04 -26.79 9.73
CA LEU A 79 -18.73 -26.75 11.17
C LEU A 79 -19.97 -27.03 12.02
N GLU A 80 -21.14 -26.50 11.64
CA GLU A 80 -22.39 -26.77 12.34
C GLU A 80 -22.76 -28.26 12.26
N VAL A 81 -22.66 -28.86 11.07
CA VAL A 81 -22.89 -30.30 10.89
C VAL A 81 -21.90 -31.15 11.69
N LEU A 82 -20.62 -30.77 11.73
CA LEU A 82 -19.59 -31.49 12.49
C LEU A 82 -19.87 -31.45 14.00
N VAL A 83 -20.33 -30.31 14.52
CA VAL A 83 -20.72 -30.17 15.92
C VAL A 83 -21.97 -30.98 16.24
N GLU A 84 -22.98 -30.97 15.37
CA GLU A 84 -24.19 -31.77 15.54
C GLU A 84 -23.86 -33.28 15.59
N LEU A 85 -23.03 -33.76 14.67
CA LEU A 85 -22.61 -35.17 14.63
C LEU A 85 -21.81 -35.56 15.89
N GLY A 86 -20.86 -34.72 16.31
CA GLY A 86 -20.05 -34.97 17.51
C GLY A 86 -20.86 -34.97 18.81
N GLN A 87 -21.91 -34.15 18.89
CA GLN A 87 -22.84 -34.12 20.02
C GLN A 87 -23.78 -35.33 20.03
N ASP A 88 -24.28 -35.76 18.87
CA ASP A 88 -25.19 -36.90 18.75
C ASP A 88 -24.48 -38.24 19.03
N GLU A 89 -23.20 -38.36 18.67
CA GLU A 89 -22.41 -39.58 18.85
C GLU A 89 -21.57 -39.62 20.15
N ASP A 90 -21.61 -38.56 20.98
CA ASP A 90 -20.75 -38.38 22.18
C ASP A 90 -19.24 -38.59 21.86
N ASP A 91 -18.82 -38.24 20.64
CA ASP A 91 -17.46 -38.48 20.16
C ASP A 91 -16.51 -37.32 20.49
N ALA A 92 -15.62 -37.56 21.45
CA ALA A 92 -14.65 -36.57 21.90
C ALA A 92 -13.62 -36.18 20.84
N ASP A 93 -13.30 -37.07 19.89
CA ASP A 93 -12.34 -36.77 18.82
C ASP A 93 -12.97 -35.82 17.79
N SER A 94 -14.20 -36.08 17.34
CA SER A 94 -14.97 -35.17 16.48
C SER A 94 -15.16 -33.78 17.11
N MET A 95 -15.38 -33.71 18.42
CA MET A 95 -15.51 -32.42 19.14
C MET A 95 -14.18 -31.65 19.22
N ALA A 96 -13.04 -32.33 19.26
CA ALA A 96 -11.73 -31.70 19.20
C ALA A 96 -11.44 -31.15 17.80
N ASP A 97 -11.80 -31.89 16.76
CA ASP A 97 -11.69 -31.45 15.36
C ASP A 97 -12.61 -30.24 15.09
N ALA A 98 -13.83 -30.25 15.63
CA ALA A 98 -14.74 -29.10 15.56
C ALA A 98 -14.15 -27.85 16.23
N ALA A 99 -13.47 -28.00 17.37
CA ALA A 99 -12.81 -26.87 18.04
C ALA A 99 -11.65 -26.29 17.20
N ALA A 100 -10.87 -27.16 16.55
CA ALA A 100 -9.79 -26.74 15.66
C ALA A 100 -10.33 -26.02 14.40
N GLU A 101 -11.40 -26.55 13.80
CA GLU A 101 -12.03 -25.93 12.64
C GLU A 101 -12.71 -24.61 13.00
N LEU A 102 -13.32 -24.51 14.18
CA LEU A 102 -13.89 -23.26 14.70
C LEU A 102 -12.86 -22.14 14.77
N GLU A 103 -11.65 -22.40 15.30
CA GLU A 103 -10.60 -21.38 15.33
C GLU A 103 -10.07 -21.05 13.94
N SER A 104 -9.98 -22.04 13.06
CA SER A 104 -9.59 -21.85 11.66
C SER A 104 -10.58 -20.96 10.90
N VAL A 105 -11.88 -21.20 11.07
CA VAL A 105 -12.96 -20.40 10.47
C VAL A 105 -12.99 -19.00 11.09
N ARG A 106 -12.85 -18.89 12.42
CA ARG A 106 -12.80 -17.60 13.10
C ARG A 106 -11.66 -16.73 12.58
N LYS A 107 -10.46 -17.31 12.42
CA LYS A 107 -9.31 -16.58 11.87
C LYS A 107 -9.57 -16.13 10.43
N ALA A 108 -10.04 -17.04 9.57
CA ALA A 108 -10.31 -16.70 8.17
C ALA A 108 -11.43 -15.64 8.02
N LEU A 109 -12.40 -15.64 8.92
CA LEU A 109 -13.46 -14.62 8.95
C LEU A 109 -12.95 -13.26 9.42
N ALA A 110 -12.07 -13.24 10.43
CA ALA A 110 -11.41 -12.02 10.89
C ALA A 110 -10.54 -11.40 9.78
N ASP A 111 -9.74 -12.21 9.07
CA ASP A 111 -8.93 -11.76 7.95
C ASP A 111 -9.80 -11.11 6.86
N LEU A 112 -10.95 -11.71 6.56
CA LEU A 112 -11.89 -11.17 5.57
C LEU A 112 -12.60 -9.90 6.05
N GLU A 113 -13.00 -9.85 7.31
CA GLU A 113 -13.57 -8.64 7.93
C GLU A 113 -12.62 -7.46 7.78
N VAL A 114 -11.32 -7.68 8.01
CA VAL A 114 -10.30 -6.64 7.84
C VAL A 114 -10.27 -6.13 6.40
N VAL A 115 -10.31 -7.02 5.41
CA VAL A 115 -10.35 -6.63 3.99
C VAL A 115 -11.61 -5.84 3.65
N THR A 116 -12.78 -6.18 4.18
CA THR A 116 -14.02 -5.42 3.90
C THR A 116 -14.03 -4.03 4.55
N LEU A 117 -13.29 -3.84 5.65
CA LEU A 117 -13.08 -2.53 6.25
C LEU A 117 -12.19 -1.61 5.38
N LEU A 118 -11.35 -2.18 4.50
CA LEU A 118 -10.47 -1.46 3.59
C LEU A 118 -11.22 -0.91 2.36
N SER A 119 -11.99 0.15 2.60
CA SER A 119 -12.84 0.81 1.58
C SER A 119 -12.23 2.07 0.94
N GLY A 120 -10.94 2.32 1.14
CA GLY A 120 -10.25 3.47 0.54
C GLY A 120 -10.00 3.30 -0.97
N GLU A 121 -10.02 4.40 -1.73
CA GLU A 121 -9.78 4.40 -3.19
C GLU A 121 -8.45 3.76 -3.60
N PHE A 122 -7.43 3.88 -2.73
CA PHE A 122 -6.09 3.33 -2.96
C PHE A 122 -5.79 2.08 -2.14
N ASP A 123 -6.73 1.62 -1.30
CA ASP A 123 -6.47 0.52 -0.36
C ASP A 123 -6.12 -0.78 -1.09
N GLU A 124 -6.69 -1.02 -2.27
CA GLU A 124 -6.41 -2.20 -3.13
C GLU A 124 -4.98 -2.25 -3.69
N ARG A 125 -4.28 -1.11 -3.75
CA ARG A 125 -2.99 -0.98 -4.44
C ARG A 125 -1.84 -1.58 -3.63
N GLU A 126 -0.76 -1.85 -4.34
CA GLU A 126 0.53 -2.21 -3.75
C GLU A 126 1.05 -1.07 -2.85
N ALA A 127 1.85 -1.41 -1.84
CA ALA A 127 2.40 -0.44 -0.90
C ALA A 127 3.88 -0.20 -1.15
N VAL A 128 4.28 1.07 -1.09
CA VAL A 128 5.68 1.47 -0.95
C VAL A 128 5.87 2.02 0.46
N VAL A 129 6.73 1.36 1.22
CA VAL A 129 7.04 1.71 2.60
C VAL A 129 8.42 2.33 2.64
N THR A 130 8.52 3.54 3.19
CA THR A 130 9.77 4.26 3.44
C THR A 130 9.98 4.43 4.93
N ILE A 131 11.08 3.89 5.44
CA ILE A 131 11.49 4.02 6.83
C ILE A 131 12.60 5.06 6.89
N ARG A 132 12.50 6.04 7.79
CA ARG A 132 13.51 7.07 8.00
C ARG A 132 13.92 7.11 9.48
N ALA A 133 15.22 7.07 9.73
CA ALA A 133 15.75 7.28 11.06
C ALA A 133 15.48 8.73 11.52
N GLY A 134 14.94 8.87 12.73
CA GLY A 134 14.60 10.15 13.34
C GLY A 134 15.63 10.60 14.38
N ALA A 135 15.14 11.23 15.45
CA ALA A 135 15.98 11.61 16.58
C ALA A 135 16.48 10.38 17.35
N GLY A 136 17.77 10.37 17.71
CA GLY A 136 18.42 9.27 18.44
C GLY A 136 19.80 8.87 17.89
N GLY A 137 20.24 9.47 16.77
CA GLY A 137 21.57 9.23 16.22
C GLY A 137 21.74 7.79 15.73
N VAL A 138 22.81 7.12 16.14
CA VAL A 138 23.15 5.74 15.75
C VAL A 138 22.09 4.74 16.19
N ASP A 139 21.52 4.91 17.39
CA ASP A 139 20.44 4.05 17.87
C ASP A 139 19.15 4.20 17.05
N ALA A 140 18.90 5.38 16.48
CA ALA A 140 17.75 5.57 15.58
C ALA A 140 17.99 4.91 14.22
N ALA A 141 19.24 4.93 13.72
CA ALA A 141 19.60 4.24 12.49
C ALA A 141 19.51 2.71 12.63
N ASP A 142 19.98 2.16 13.75
CA ASP A 142 19.83 0.74 14.06
C ASP A 142 18.35 0.37 14.25
N PHE A 143 17.55 1.22 14.88
CA PHE A 143 16.12 0.98 15.01
C PHE A 143 15.39 0.97 13.66
N ALA A 144 15.77 1.85 12.72
CA ALA A 144 15.23 1.83 11.37
C ALA A 144 15.54 0.50 10.64
N GLU A 145 16.73 -0.06 10.85
CA GLU A 145 17.09 -1.40 10.34
C GLU A 145 16.26 -2.51 10.99
N MET A 146 16.04 -2.43 12.32
CA MET A 146 15.17 -3.37 13.03
C MET A 146 13.74 -3.35 12.49
N LEU A 147 13.19 -2.16 12.22
CA LEU A 147 11.86 -2.01 11.63
C LEU A 147 11.80 -2.56 10.20
N LEU A 148 12.82 -2.30 9.37
CA LEU A 148 12.89 -2.88 8.03
C LEU A 148 12.83 -4.41 8.10
N ARG A 149 13.63 -5.01 8.97
CA ARG A 149 13.63 -6.48 9.16
C ARG A 149 12.28 -6.99 9.66
N MET A 150 11.62 -6.26 10.56
CA MET A 150 10.30 -6.60 11.07
C MET A 150 9.26 -6.68 9.95
N TYR A 151 9.18 -5.65 9.09
CA TYR A 151 8.24 -5.63 7.97
C TYR A 151 8.57 -6.66 6.89
N LEU A 152 9.86 -6.89 6.59
CA LEU A 152 10.27 -7.93 5.63
C LEU A 152 9.88 -9.33 6.13
N ARG A 153 10.05 -9.62 7.43
CA ARG A 153 9.62 -10.90 8.02
C ARG A 153 8.10 -11.04 8.03
N TRP A 154 7.38 -9.97 8.34
CA TRP A 154 5.93 -9.94 8.26
C TRP A 154 5.45 -10.28 6.83
N ALA A 155 6.04 -9.64 5.81
CA ALA A 155 5.70 -9.91 4.42
C ALA A 155 6.05 -11.35 3.99
N GLU A 156 7.20 -11.88 4.43
CA GLU A 156 7.60 -13.27 4.16
C GLU A 156 6.63 -14.29 4.77
N ARG A 157 6.16 -14.06 6.01
CA ARG A 157 5.16 -14.92 6.68
C ARG A 157 3.83 -14.98 5.92
N HIS A 158 3.43 -13.88 5.29
CA HIS A 158 2.21 -13.78 4.50
C HIS A 158 2.41 -14.20 3.03
N GLY A 159 3.63 -14.54 2.62
CA GLY A 159 3.95 -14.87 1.24
C GLY A 159 3.87 -13.67 0.28
N TYR A 160 3.99 -12.45 0.79
CA TYR A 160 3.96 -11.24 -0.01
C TYR A 160 5.34 -10.98 -0.65
N PRO A 161 5.43 -10.92 -1.99
CA PRO A 161 6.66 -10.57 -2.68
C PRO A 161 7.11 -9.15 -2.29
N THR A 162 8.36 -9.01 -1.86
CA THR A 162 8.95 -7.71 -1.50
C THR A 162 10.13 -7.38 -2.40
N THR A 163 10.24 -6.11 -2.80
CA THR A 163 11.37 -5.59 -3.58
C THR A 163 11.97 -4.39 -2.85
N ILE A 164 13.26 -4.44 -2.54
CA ILE A 164 13.98 -3.32 -1.92
C ILE A 164 14.37 -2.35 -3.04
N MET A 165 13.92 -1.10 -2.95
CA MET A 165 14.09 -0.08 -3.99
C MET A 165 15.32 0.78 -3.72
N ASP A 166 15.44 1.32 -2.51
CA ASP A 166 16.56 2.17 -2.09
C ASP A 166 16.98 1.87 -0.65
N THR A 167 18.29 1.92 -0.40
CA THR A 167 18.86 1.76 0.95
C THR A 167 19.98 2.76 1.15
N SER A 168 19.83 3.60 2.17
CA SER A 168 20.83 4.58 2.59
C SER A 168 21.38 4.21 3.96
N TYR A 169 22.65 3.80 4.01
CA TYR A 169 23.35 3.43 5.23
C TYR A 169 23.79 4.65 6.04
N ALA A 170 23.80 4.54 7.37
CA ALA A 170 24.38 5.55 8.25
C ALA A 170 25.90 5.40 8.35
N GLU A 171 26.60 6.42 8.86
CA GLU A 171 28.07 6.45 8.90
C GLU A 171 28.68 5.42 9.87
N GLU A 172 28.02 5.11 11.00
CA GLU A 172 28.54 4.19 12.02
C GLU A 172 27.84 2.82 11.99
N ALA A 173 26.51 2.80 12.14
CA ALA A 173 25.71 1.57 12.11
C ALA A 173 24.25 1.89 11.74
N GLY A 174 23.56 0.92 11.15
CA GLY A 174 22.14 1.01 10.81
C GLY A 174 21.83 1.71 9.49
N LEU A 175 20.54 1.99 9.29
CA LEU A 175 20.00 2.61 8.08
C LEU A 175 19.50 4.03 8.38
N LYS A 176 19.91 4.98 7.56
CA LYS A 176 19.36 6.35 7.59
C LYS A 176 17.97 6.37 6.95
N SER A 177 17.82 5.71 5.82
CA SER A 177 16.53 5.50 5.17
C SER A 177 16.53 4.21 4.35
N ALA A 178 15.38 3.56 4.27
CA ALA A 178 15.17 2.40 3.42
C ALA A 178 13.76 2.45 2.82
N THR A 179 13.67 2.16 1.52
CA THR A 179 12.39 2.10 0.81
C THR A 179 12.24 0.72 0.20
N PHE A 180 11.12 0.06 0.49
CA PHE A 180 10.76 -1.24 -0.07
C PHE A 180 9.31 -1.24 -0.54
N GLU A 181 9.05 -2.09 -1.51
CA GLU A 181 7.75 -2.29 -2.15
C GLU A 181 7.20 -3.65 -1.74
N VAL A 182 5.91 -3.70 -1.42
CA VAL A 182 5.16 -4.92 -1.09
C VAL A 182 4.13 -5.16 -2.18
N LYS A 183 4.35 -6.22 -2.97
CA LYS A 183 3.54 -6.57 -4.15
C LYS A 183 2.43 -7.54 -3.76
N ALA A 184 1.46 -7.05 -3.02
CA ALA A 184 0.30 -7.83 -2.65
C ALA A 184 -0.99 -7.00 -2.82
N PRO A 185 -2.11 -7.66 -3.18
CA PRO A 185 -3.41 -7.00 -3.20
C PRO A 185 -3.75 -6.53 -1.79
N TYR A 186 -4.32 -5.33 -1.68
CA TYR A 186 -4.63 -4.65 -0.42
C TYR A 186 -3.43 -4.28 0.46
N ALA A 187 -2.19 -4.40 -0.03
CA ALA A 187 -1.00 -4.10 0.77
C ALA A 187 -1.00 -2.68 1.32
N PHE A 188 -1.43 -1.70 0.52
CA PHE A 188 -1.51 -0.31 0.98
C PHE A 188 -2.55 -0.16 2.08
N GLY A 189 -3.75 -0.69 1.91
CA GLY A 189 -4.80 -0.62 2.94
C GLY A 189 -4.32 -1.20 4.27
N THR A 190 -3.69 -2.37 4.22
CA THR A 190 -3.15 -3.06 5.40
C THR A 190 -2.02 -2.30 6.07
N LEU A 191 -1.03 -1.82 5.31
CA LEU A 191 0.14 -1.14 5.88
C LEU A 191 -0.09 0.35 6.17
N SER A 192 -1.13 0.97 5.64
CA SER A 192 -1.39 2.41 5.82
C SER A 192 -1.53 2.82 7.30
N VAL A 193 -2.02 1.91 8.15
CA VAL A 193 -2.16 2.16 9.61
C VAL A 193 -0.81 2.16 10.33
N GLU A 194 0.25 1.65 9.70
CA GLU A 194 1.63 1.69 10.18
C GLU A 194 2.33 3.00 9.81
N ALA A 195 1.65 3.96 9.17
CA ALA A 195 2.23 5.27 8.91
C ALA A 195 2.29 6.14 10.18
N GLY A 196 3.46 6.72 10.46
CA GLY A 196 3.71 7.63 11.60
C GLY A 196 5.04 7.34 12.32
N THR A 197 5.18 7.82 13.56
CA THR A 197 6.43 7.67 14.33
C THR A 197 6.39 6.45 15.27
N HIS A 198 7.39 5.58 15.13
CA HIS A 198 7.68 4.49 16.06
C HIS A 198 8.76 4.95 17.04
N ARG A 199 8.59 4.59 18.32
CA ARG A 199 9.52 4.93 19.40
C ARG A 199 10.13 3.69 20.01
N LEU A 200 11.45 3.64 20.11
CA LEU A 200 12.19 2.59 20.82
C LEU A 200 12.79 3.11 22.12
N VAL A 201 12.62 2.36 23.20
CA VAL A 201 13.27 2.59 24.49
C VAL A 201 14.06 1.35 24.89
N ARG A 202 15.39 1.44 24.84
CA ARG A 202 16.29 0.34 25.19
C ARG A 202 17.57 0.84 25.85
N ILE A 203 18.36 -0.09 26.39
CA ILE A 203 19.77 0.18 26.69
C ILE A 203 20.51 0.13 25.36
N SER A 204 21.18 1.22 25.00
CA SER A 204 21.91 1.31 23.73
C SER A 204 23.14 0.39 23.76
N PRO A 205 23.35 -0.46 22.73
CA PRO A 205 24.60 -1.21 22.58
C PRO A 205 25.77 -0.31 22.12
N PHE A 206 25.48 0.90 21.64
CA PHE A 206 26.46 1.85 21.11
C PHE A 206 26.90 2.89 22.16
N ASP A 207 26.15 3.05 23.26
CA ASP A 207 26.53 3.94 24.36
C ASP A 207 27.43 3.21 25.36
N ASN A 208 28.70 3.64 25.46
CA ASN A 208 29.68 3.08 26.40
C ASN A 208 29.27 3.15 27.88
N GLN A 209 28.27 3.98 28.23
CA GLN A 209 27.77 4.10 29.61
C GLN A 209 26.56 3.21 29.91
N GLY A 210 26.06 2.44 28.94
CA GLY A 210 24.88 1.59 29.13
C GLY A 210 23.63 2.37 29.54
N ARG A 211 23.52 3.64 29.15
CA ARG A 211 22.37 4.46 29.50
C ARG A 211 21.17 4.03 28.65
N ARG A 212 19.99 4.26 29.22
CA ARG A 212 18.75 4.14 28.47
C ARG A 212 18.69 5.27 27.46
N GLN A 213 18.54 4.89 26.20
CA GLN A 213 18.31 5.82 25.10
C GLN A 213 16.87 5.68 24.60
N THR A 214 16.35 6.77 24.05
CA THR A 214 15.07 6.79 23.34
C THR A 214 15.32 7.21 21.90
N SER A 215 14.90 6.37 20.97
CA SER A 215 15.09 6.57 19.54
C SER A 215 13.75 6.62 18.82
N PHE A 216 13.73 7.31 17.69
CA PHE A 216 12.55 7.47 16.87
C PHE A 216 12.86 7.07 15.43
N ALA A 217 11.89 6.43 14.77
CA ALA A 217 11.90 6.18 13.34
C ALA A 217 10.53 6.54 12.78
N ALA A 218 10.49 7.24 11.65
CA ALA A 218 9.26 7.48 10.92
C ALA A 218 9.07 6.39 9.87
N VAL A 219 7.87 5.84 9.82
CA VAL A 219 7.41 4.94 8.78
C VAL A 219 6.40 5.71 7.94
N GLU A 220 6.65 5.76 6.64
CA GLU A 220 5.81 6.41 5.65
C GLU A 220 5.31 5.33 4.70
N VAL A 221 4.01 5.27 4.47
CA VAL A 221 3.40 4.29 3.57
C VAL A 221 2.62 5.04 2.52
N ILE A 222 2.96 4.81 1.25
CA ILE A 222 2.29 5.41 0.10
C ILE A 222 1.80 4.30 -0.84
N PRO A 223 0.68 4.51 -1.55
CA PRO A 223 0.27 3.55 -2.56
C PRO A 223 1.23 3.63 -3.75
N LEU A 224 1.46 2.50 -4.41
CA LEU A 224 2.16 2.51 -5.68
C LEU A 224 1.30 3.24 -6.72
N ILE A 225 1.83 4.35 -7.23
CA ILE A 225 1.26 5.09 -8.35
C ILE A 225 2.17 4.81 -9.54
N GLU A 226 1.60 4.32 -10.64
CA GLU A 226 2.34 4.07 -11.87
C GLU A 226 3.04 5.35 -12.32
N GLN A 227 4.37 5.29 -12.42
CA GLN A 227 5.15 6.41 -12.93
C GLN A 227 5.00 6.46 -14.44
N THR A 228 4.59 7.61 -14.95
CA THR A 228 4.56 7.82 -16.40
C THR A 228 5.96 8.17 -16.91
N ASP A 229 6.65 7.19 -17.50
CA ASP A 229 8.00 7.39 -18.04
C ASP A 229 8.05 8.12 -19.38
N SER A 230 6.92 8.20 -20.09
CA SER A 230 6.82 8.94 -21.35
C SER A 230 5.47 9.61 -21.49
N ILE A 231 5.48 10.92 -21.78
CA ILE A 231 4.29 11.67 -22.15
C ILE A 231 4.29 11.75 -23.68
N ASP A 232 3.37 11.04 -24.30
CA ASP A 232 3.04 11.30 -25.70
C ASP A 232 2.22 12.59 -25.77
N ILE A 233 2.68 13.55 -26.58
CA ILE A 233 2.04 14.86 -26.70
C ILE A 233 1.38 14.88 -28.07
N PRO A 234 0.04 14.85 -28.15
CA PRO A 234 -0.62 14.88 -29.43
C PRO A 234 -0.42 16.25 -30.10
N ASP A 235 -0.23 16.24 -31.42
CA ASP A 235 0.12 17.45 -32.20
C ASP A 235 -0.93 18.58 -32.10
N ASN A 236 -2.17 18.26 -31.72
CA ASN A 236 -3.27 19.22 -31.50
C ASN A 236 -3.13 20.04 -30.21
N GLU A 237 -2.32 19.60 -29.25
CA GLU A 237 -2.09 20.28 -27.97
C GLU A 237 -0.87 21.23 -28.00
N ILE A 238 -0.18 21.29 -29.15
CA ILE A 238 1.04 22.07 -29.32
C ILE A 238 0.80 23.20 -30.32
N ARG A 239 1.05 24.44 -29.89
CA ARG A 239 1.19 25.56 -30.81
C ARG A 239 2.63 25.71 -31.25
N VAL A 240 2.84 25.72 -32.57
CA VAL A 240 4.16 25.86 -33.20
C VAL A 240 4.29 27.27 -33.79
N ASP A 241 5.16 28.09 -33.20
CA ASP A 241 5.52 29.40 -33.72
C ASP A 241 6.93 29.35 -34.32
N VAL A 242 7.08 29.80 -35.57
CA VAL A 242 8.38 29.81 -36.27
C VAL A 242 8.86 31.25 -36.36
N PHE A 243 10.13 31.49 -36.04
CA PHE A 243 10.70 32.84 -36.03
C PHE A 243 12.18 32.82 -36.43
N ARG A 244 12.78 34.01 -36.57
CA ARG A 244 14.19 34.15 -36.93
C ARG A 244 15.09 33.88 -35.74
N SER A 245 16.13 33.09 -35.97
CA SER A 245 17.15 32.80 -34.97
C SER A 245 17.88 34.08 -34.54
N SER A 246 18.18 34.19 -33.26
CA SER A 246 18.86 35.36 -32.68
C SER A 246 20.28 35.00 -32.26
N GLY A 247 21.28 35.70 -32.80
CA GLY A 247 22.69 35.49 -32.42
C GLY A 247 23.70 36.06 -33.44
N PRO A 248 24.99 36.17 -33.06
CA PRO A 248 26.07 36.57 -33.96
C PRO A 248 26.35 35.44 -34.97
N GLY A 249 25.57 35.37 -36.04
CA GLY A 249 25.70 34.36 -37.10
C GLY A 249 25.75 34.97 -38.50
N GLY A 250 26.17 34.16 -39.48
CA GLY A 250 26.30 34.56 -40.89
C GLY A 250 24.96 34.84 -41.59
N GLN A 251 24.99 35.05 -42.92
CA GLN A 251 23.80 35.42 -43.71
C GLN A 251 22.58 34.52 -43.48
N SER A 252 22.77 33.21 -43.26
CA SER A 252 21.67 32.25 -43.04
C SER A 252 20.85 32.52 -41.77
N VAL A 253 21.42 33.19 -40.77
CA VAL A 253 20.72 33.55 -39.52
C VAL A 253 19.77 34.73 -39.73
N ASN A 254 20.07 35.61 -40.71
CA ASN A 254 19.27 36.81 -40.98
C ASN A 254 18.19 36.60 -42.06
N THR A 255 18.31 35.57 -42.89
CA THR A 255 17.40 35.33 -44.03
C THR A 255 16.46 34.13 -43.87
N THR A 256 16.75 33.18 -42.96
CA THR A 256 15.97 31.94 -42.83
C THR A 256 15.28 31.83 -41.47
N ASP A 257 13.97 31.61 -41.49
CA ASP A 257 13.13 31.38 -40.30
C ASP A 257 13.33 29.93 -39.80
N SER A 258 14.44 29.70 -39.10
CA SER A 258 14.87 28.38 -38.64
C SER A 258 14.57 28.09 -37.17
N ALA A 259 14.30 29.11 -36.34
CA ALA A 259 14.00 28.94 -34.93
C ALA A 259 12.53 28.55 -34.72
N VAL A 260 12.30 27.62 -33.79
CA VAL A 260 10.96 27.10 -33.48
C VAL A 260 10.67 27.31 -32.00
N ARG A 261 9.48 27.82 -31.68
CA ARG A 261 8.91 27.88 -30.34
C ARG A 261 7.70 26.97 -30.30
N LEU A 262 7.69 26.06 -29.33
CA LEU A 262 6.58 25.18 -29.03
C LEU A 262 5.93 25.66 -27.73
N THR A 263 4.61 25.79 -27.75
CA THR A 263 3.81 26.08 -26.56
C THR A 263 2.82 24.95 -26.35
N HIS A 264 2.91 24.27 -25.21
CA HIS A 264 1.89 23.29 -24.81
C HIS A 264 0.66 24.03 -24.30
N ILE A 265 -0.45 23.97 -25.03
CA ILE A 265 -1.65 24.77 -24.77
C ILE A 265 -2.25 24.48 -23.38
N PRO A 266 -2.39 23.21 -22.93
CA PRO A 266 -2.99 22.91 -21.63
C PRO A 266 -2.18 23.43 -20.43
N THR A 267 -0.85 23.29 -20.48
CA THR A 267 0.02 23.66 -19.34
C THR A 267 0.62 25.07 -19.44
N GLY A 268 0.54 25.70 -20.61
CA GLY A 268 1.23 26.97 -20.90
C GLY A 268 2.77 26.85 -20.99
N THR A 269 3.35 25.65 -20.94
CA THR A 269 4.81 25.46 -21.00
C THR A 269 5.35 25.86 -22.37
N VAL A 270 6.30 26.80 -22.39
CA VAL A 270 6.94 27.29 -23.61
C VAL A 270 8.39 26.80 -23.70
N VAL A 271 8.76 26.27 -24.87
CA VAL A 271 10.13 25.86 -25.21
C VAL A 271 10.52 26.47 -26.54
N SER A 272 11.74 27.00 -26.65
CA SER A 272 12.28 27.53 -27.91
C SER A 272 13.61 26.90 -28.25
N MET A 273 13.82 26.57 -29.53
CA MET A 273 15.05 25.97 -30.02
C MET A 273 15.54 26.65 -31.29
N GLN A 274 16.83 26.97 -31.34
CA GLN A 274 17.48 27.69 -32.44
C GLN A 274 18.90 27.18 -32.77
N ASN A 275 19.31 26.03 -32.24
CA ASN A 275 20.71 25.57 -32.33
C ASN A 275 21.07 25.03 -33.72
N GLU A 276 20.12 24.47 -34.45
CA GLU A 276 20.35 23.87 -35.76
C GLU A 276 19.96 24.81 -36.90
N LYS A 277 20.56 24.60 -38.08
CA LYS A 277 20.19 25.34 -39.30
C LYS A 277 18.83 24.91 -39.88
N SER A 278 18.39 23.69 -39.55
CA SER A 278 17.15 23.11 -40.06
C SER A 278 15.99 23.29 -39.07
N GLN A 279 14.88 23.84 -39.58
CA GLN A 279 13.63 24.02 -38.82
C GLN A 279 13.09 22.67 -38.28
N LEU A 280 13.15 21.60 -39.09
CA LEU A 280 12.65 20.28 -38.69
C LEU A 280 13.46 19.69 -37.53
N GLN A 281 14.78 19.88 -37.54
CA GLN A 281 15.66 19.44 -36.46
C GLN A 281 15.43 20.27 -35.20
N ASN A 282 15.22 21.59 -35.33
CA ASN A 282 14.84 22.44 -34.20
C ASN A 282 13.48 22.07 -33.62
N ARG A 283 12.48 21.71 -34.45
CA ARG A 283 11.18 21.20 -33.98
C ARG A 283 11.32 19.89 -33.22
N ALA A 284 12.05 18.92 -33.76
CA ALA A 284 12.27 17.62 -33.10
C ALA A 284 13.02 17.77 -31.77
N ALA A 285 14.04 18.63 -31.71
CA ALA A 285 14.76 18.91 -30.48
C ALA A 285 13.90 19.66 -29.46
N ALA A 286 13.10 20.64 -29.90
CA ALA A 286 12.15 21.35 -29.04
C ALA A 286 11.09 20.41 -28.46
N LEU A 287 10.60 19.42 -29.24
CA LEU A 287 9.67 18.41 -28.77
C LEU A 287 10.27 17.55 -27.66
N ARG A 288 11.52 17.07 -27.81
CA ARG A 288 12.18 16.28 -26.75
C ARG A 288 12.35 17.09 -25.45
N VAL A 289 12.71 18.36 -25.56
CA VAL A 289 12.85 19.26 -24.40
C VAL A 289 11.48 19.55 -23.79
N LEU A 290 10.44 19.73 -24.60
CA LEU A 290 9.06 19.91 -24.12
C LEU A 290 8.57 18.67 -23.38
N GLN A 291 8.77 17.47 -23.95
CA GLN A 291 8.47 16.19 -23.29
C GLN A 291 9.20 16.07 -21.94
N SER A 292 10.50 16.38 -21.91
CA SER A 292 11.28 16.34 -20.66
C SER A 292 10.76 17.32 -19.60
N ARG A 293 10.36 18.53 -20.00
CA ARG A 293 9.79 19.53 -19.09
C ARG A 293 8.40 19.14 -18.58
N LEU A 294 7.54 18.62 -19.46
CA LEU A 294 6.23 18.13 -19.06
C LEU A 294 6.34 16.92 -18.14
N LEU A 295 7.30 16.04 -18.39
CA LEU A 295 7.58 14.89 -17.51
C LEU A 295 8.04 15.36 -16.14
N LEU A 296 8.90 16.38 -16.07
CA LEU A 296 9.31 16.97 -14.80
C LEU A 296 8.11 17.59 -14.05
N LEU A 297 7.26 18.34 -14.75
CA LEU A 297 6.08 18.98 -14.17
C LEU A 297 5.07 17.94 -13.66
N LYS A 298 4.88 16.85 -14.41
CA LYS A 298 4.04 15.73 -13.98
C LYS A 298 4.65 15.01 -12.77
N LYS A 299 5.96 14.78 -12.74
CA LYS A 299 6.66 14.25 -11.56
C LYS A 299 6.51 15.15 -10.34
N GLU A 300 6.61 16.47 -10.51
CA GLU A 300 6.37 17.41 -9.41
C GLU A 300 4.93 17.36 -8.90
N GLN A 301 3.95 17.18 -9.79
CA GLN A 301 2.54 16.97 -9.40
C GLN A 301 2.36 15.64 -8.67
N GLU A 302 2.86 14.54 -9.21
CA GLU A 302 2.83 13.22 -8.58
C GLU A 302 3.54 13.22 -7.22
N ASP A 303 4.67 13.91 -7.10
CA ASP A 303 5.40 14.05 -5.83
C ASP A 303 4.66 14.94 -4.83
N ALA A 304 3.92 15.95 -5.30
CA ALA A 304 3.04 16.76 -4.46
C ALA A 304 1.85 15.95 -3.97
N GLU A 305 1.26 15.12 -4.81
CA GLU A 305 0.20 14.17 -4.44
C GLU A 305 0.73 13.14 -3.44
N LYS A 306 1.88 12.52 -3.70
CA LYS A 306 2.55 11.61 -2.75
C LYS A 306 2.80 12.28 -1.41
N LYS A 307 3.26 13.54 -1.39
CA LYS A 307 3.43 14.31 -0.15
C LYS A 307 2.11 14.60 0.55
N ALA A 308 1.03 14.81 -0.19
CA ALA A 308 -0.30 14.96 0.40
C ALA A 308 -0.77 13.65 1.05
N PHE A 309 -0.51 12.51 0.40
CA PHE A 309 -0.80 11.18 0.95
C PHE A 309 0.06 10.82 2.16
N ALA A 310 1.35 11.12 2.11
CA ALA A 310 2.29 10.86 3.20
C ALA A 310 2.00 11.67 4.46
N GLY A 311 1.37 12.84 4.33
CA GLY A 311 1.25 13.81 5.41
C GLY A 311 2.61 14.37 5.86
N ASP A 312 2.60 15.31 6.82
CA ASP A 312 3.83 15.84 7.44
C ASP A 312 4.23 14.92 8.62
N VAL A 313 4.47 13.64 8.34
CA VAL A 313 4.96 12.69 9.36
C VAL A 313 6.40 13.05 9.70
N LYS A 314 6.55 13.97 10.65
CA LYS A 314 7.84 14.27 11.27
C LYS A 314 8.08 13.24 12.37
N ALA A 315 9.25 12.59 12.33
CA ALA A 315 9.78 11.78 13.45
C ALA A 315 10.09 12.69 14.66
N SER A 316 9.04 13.25 15.25
CA SER A 316 9.06 14.24 16.30
C SER A 316 8.55 13.63 17.59
N TRP A 317 9.05 14.16 18.70
CA TRP A 317 8.79 13.62 20.03
C TRP A 317 7.30 13.58 20.43
N GLY A 318 6.46 14.41 19.81
CA GLY A 318 5.03 14.58 20.15
C GLY A 318 4.02 13.76 19.36
N ASP A 319 4.42 13.03 18.31
CA ASP A 319 3.49 12.34 17.39
C ASP A 319 3.85 10.86 17.26
N GLN A 320 3.73 10.13 18.38
CA GLN A 320 4.11 8.72 18.49
C GLN A 320 2.88 7.84 18.28
N MET A 321 2.96 6.91 17.33
CA MET A 321 1.91 5.91 17.13
C MET A 321 2.14 4.70 18.07
N ARG A 322 3.38 4.21 18.17
CA ARG A 322 3.71 2.95 18.85
C ARG A 322 5.00 3.07 19.63
N SER A 323 4.97 2.54 20.85
CA SER A 323 6.10 2.55 21.77
C SER A 323 6.60 1.12 22.03
N TYR A 324 7.86 0.88 21.71
CA TYR A 324 8.59 -0.37 21.93
C TYR A 324 9.51 -0.18 23.13
N VAL A 325 9.12 -0.71 24.28
CA VAL A 325 9.91 -0.65 25.52
C VAL A 325 10.58 -2.01 25.73
N LEU A 326 11.91 -2.04 25.72
CA LEU A 326 12.70 -3.26 25.97
C LEU A 326 13.27 -3.32 27.39
N ASN A 327 13.33 -2.18 28.09
CA ASN A 327 13.81 -2.06 29.45
C ASN A 327 13.06 -0.90 30.13
N PRO A 328 12.52 -1.04 31.37
CA PRO A 328 12.81 -2.05 32.39
C PRO A 328 11.94 -3.31 32.30
N TYR A 329 10.88 -3.23 31.50
CA TYR A 329 10.00 -4.32 31.14
C TYR A 329 9.93 -4.38 29.61
N GLN A 330 9.55 -5.53 29.09
CA GLN A 330 9.36 -5.75 27.66
C GLN A 330 7.88 -5.56 27.34
N MET A 331 7.57 -4.55 26.53
CA MET A 331 6.20 -4.27 26.10
C MET A 331 6.21 -3.43 24.82
N VAL A 332 5.39 -3.82 23.85
CA VAL A 332 5.04 -2.99 22.70
C VAL A 332 3.60 -2.54 22.88
N LYS A 333 3.37 -1.23 22.80
CA LYS A 333 2.04 -0.65 22.95
C LYS A 333 1.74 0.33 21.81
N ASP A 334 0.60 0.16 21.16
CA ASP A 334 0.04 1.14 20.25
C ASP A 334 -0.75 2.17 21.07
N LEU A 335 -0.44 3.46 20.87
CA LEU A 335 -1.02 4.55 21.65
C LEU A 335 -2.39 4.98 21.13
N ARG A 336 -2.76 4.55 19.91
CA ARG A 336 -4.06 4.90 19.29
C ARG A 336 -5.14 3.91 19.69
N THR A 337 -4.79 2.62 19.68
CA THR A 337 -5.72 1.51 19.97
C THR A 337 -5.60 1.00 21.42
N GLU A 338 -4.60 1.47 22.16
CA GLU A 338 -4.19 0.98 23.49
C GLU A 338 -3.81 -0.51 23.55
N HIS A 339 -3.75 -1.20 22.42
CA HIS A 339 -3.37 -2.60 22.34
C HIS A 339 -1.90 -2.79 22.76
N GLU A 340 -1.63 -3.79 23.58
CA GLU A 340 -0.30 -4.05 24.13
C GLU A 340 0.08 -5.53 24.11
N VAL A 341 1.34 -5.80 23.78
CA VAL A 341 1.93 -7.14 23.69
C VAL A 341 3.22 -7.17 24.50
N GLY A 342 3.33 -8.14 25.41
CA GLY A 342 4.53 -8.31 26.26
C GLY A 342 5.71 -8.95 25.52
N ASN A 343 5.45 -9.81 24.52
CA ASN A 343 6.50 -10.49 23.77
C ASN A 343 7.08 -9.61 22.66
N THR A 344 8.01 -8.74 23.03
CA THR A 344 8.69 -7.83 22.10
C THR A 344 9.47 -8.55 20.98
N SER A 345 9.99 -9.75 21.23
CA SER A 345 10.79 -10.48 20.23
C SER A 345 9.91 -11.00 19.09
N ALA A 346 8.73 -11.53 19.41
CA ALA A 346 7.74 -11.95 18.41
C ALA A 346 7.33 -10.79 17.49
N VAL A 347 7.10 -9.60 18.08
CA VAL A 347 6.77 -8.39 17.31
C VAL A 347 7.87 -8.03 16.32
N PHE A 348 9.14 -7.98 16.75
CA PHE A 348 10.26 -7.73 15.84
C PHE A 348 10.51 -8.84 14.81
N ASP A 349 9.99 -10.05 15.06
CA ASP A 349 10.00 -11.17 14.12
C ASP A 349 8.78 -11.21 13.17
N GLY A 350 7.97 -10.15 13.17
CA GLY A 350 6.89 -9.92 12.20
C GLY A 350 5.48 -10.27 12.70
N GLU A 351 5.28 -10.56 13.98
CA GLU A 351 3.94 -10.75 14.56
C GLU A 351 3.31 -9.39 14.91
N ILE A 352 2.86 -8.69 13.86
CA ILE A 352 2.23 -7.36 13.95
C ILE A 352 0.77 -7.35 13.50
N ASP A 353 0.21 -8.49 13.13
CA ASP A 353 -1.16 -8.60 12.58
C ASP A 353 -2.20 -8.05 13.56
N ASP A 354 -2.11 -8.42 14.85
CA ASP A 354 -3.01 -7.91 15.89
C ASP A 354 -2.99 -6.36 15.99
N PHE A 355 -1.83 -5.74 15.76
CA PHE A 355 -1.71 -4.29 15.76
C PHE A 355 -2.31 -3.66 14.50
N ILE A 356 -2.11 -4.30 13.35
CA ILE A 356 -2.65 -3.85 12.07
C ILE A 356 -4.18 -3.93 12.09
N ASP A 357 -4.73 -5.07 12.52
CA ASP A 357 -6.18 -5.30 12.61
C ASP A 357 -6.86 -4.30 13.54
N ALA A 358 -6.28 -4.10 14.74
CA ALA A 358 -6.75 -3.09 15.67
C ALA A 358 -6.65 -1.68 15.07
N GLY A 359 -5.58 -1.38 14.33
CA GLY A 359 -5.38 -0.10 13.66
C GLY A 359 -6.40 0.16 12.55
N ILE A 360 -6.74 -0.87 11.76
CA ILE A 360 -7.73 -0.77 10.67
C ILE A 360 -9.11 -0.53 11.23
N ARG A 361 -9.51 -1.25 12.28
CA ARG A 361 -10.78 -1.02 13.00
C ARG A 361 -10.87 0.40 13.55
N TRP A 362 -9.82 0.87 14.24
CA TRP A 362 -9.74 2.24 14.75
C TRP A 362 -9.88 3.30 13.64
N ARG A 363 -9.24 3.08 12.49
CA ARG A 363 -9.34 3.97 11.33
C ARG A 363 -10.77 4.04 10.78
N THR A 364 -11.46 2.90 10.71
CA THR A 364 -12.85 2.83 10.24
C THR A 364 -13.82 3.48 11.23
N ASP A 365 -13.63 3.26 12.54
CA ASP A 365 -14.43 3.88 13.58
C ASP A 365 -14.33 5.41 13.53
N ASN A 366 -13.12 5.96 13.35
CA ASN A 366 -12.93 7.40 13.16
C ASN A 366 -13.62 7.91 11.90
N ARG A 367 -13.54 7.18 10.78
CA ARG A 367 -14.21 7.54 9.52
C ARG A 367 -15.74 7.55 9.68
N ASN A 368 -16.28 6.64 10.48
CA ASN A 368 -17.72 6.58 10.78
C ASN A 368 -18.16 7.66 11.76
N ALA A 369 -17.29 8.10 12.67
CA ALA A 369 -17.56 9.19 13.60
C ALA A 369 -17.52 10.59 12.94
N GLU A 370 -16.78 10.74 11.84
CA GLU A 370 -16.70 11.98 11.05
C GLU A 370 -17.82 12.15 10.02
N LYS A 371 -18.51 11.05 9.66
CA LYS A 371 -19.71 11.06 8.79
C LYS A 371 -20.96 11.36 9.61
#